data_AF-F6I4Y7-F1
#
_entry.id   AF-F6I4Y7-F1
#
_cell.length_a   1.000
_cell.length_b   1.000
_cell.length_c   1.000
_cell.angle_alpha   90.00
_cell.angle_beta   90.00
_cell.angle_gamma   90.00
#
_symmetry.space_group_name_H-M   'P 1'
#
loop_
_entity.id
_entity.type
_entity.pdbx_description
1 polymer ?
#
loop_
_entity_poly.entity_id
_entity_poly.type
_entity_poly.pdbx_seq_one_letter_code
_entity_poly.pdbx_strand_id
1 'polypeptide(L)'
;MLKEAYSRPISLSDDTTPRVLPFHFHFIKKYGKNSFAWFGPNPMVNIMEPELIRDVLLKSNVFQKPPPHPLGKLLVSGLVTLEGERWAKRRKIINPAFHLEKLKVFTHKDGTGG
;
A
#
# COMPACT_ATOMS: atom_id res chain seq x y z
N MET A 1 -3.98 -21.80 -6.85
CA MET A 1 -3.94 -20.33 -6.61
C MET A 1 -3.33 -19.56 -7.76
N LEU A 2 -2.00 -19.44 -7.93
CA LEU A 2 -1.46 -18.60 -9.02
C LEU A 2 -1.79 -19.10 -10.43
N LYS A 3 -1.56 -20.39 -10.73
CA LYS A 3 -1.89 -20.99 -12.04
C LYS A 3 -3.37 -20.82 -12.43
N GLU A 4 -4.26 -21.03 -11.47
CA GLU A 4 -5.71 -20.87 -11.62
C GLU A 4 -6.11 -19.40 -11.77
N ALA A 5 -5.45 -18.49 -11.05
CA ALA A 5 -5.68 -17.07 -11.24
C ALA A 5 -5.30 -16.62 -12.66
N TYR A 6 -4.21 -17.13 -13.24
CA TYR A 6 -3.77 -16.78 -14.59
C TYR A 6 -4.56 -17.44 -15.73
N SER A 7 -5.43 -18.42 -15.47
CA SER A 7 -6.18 -19.13 -16.53
C SER A 7 -7.33 -18.32 -17.13
N ARG A 8 -7.75 -17.23 -16.49
CA ARG A 8 -8.82 -16.33 -16.95
C ARG A 8 -8.41 -14.85 -16.88
N PRO A 9 -8.91 -13.98 -17.77
CA PRO A 9 -8.69 -12.53 -17.70
C PRO A 9 -9.31 -11.92 -16.43
N ILE A 10 -8.83 -10.75 -16.01
CA ILE A 10 -9.38 -9.98 -14.88
C ILE A 10 -10.46 -9.04 -15.41
N SER A 11 -11.68 -9.13 -14.89
CA SER A 11 -12.71 -8.11 -15.09
C SER A 11 -12.60 -7.01 -14.04
N LEU A 12 -13.10 -5.80 -14.35
CA LEU A 12 -13.08 -4.68 -13.40
C LEU A 12 -13.96 -4.95 -12.16
N SER A 13 -14.97 -5.81 -12.29
CA SER A 13 -15.91 -6.18 -11.23
C SER A 13 -15.48 -7.40 -10.41
N ASP A 14 -14.40 -8.08 -10.79
CA ASP A 14 -13.96 -9.29 -10.09
C ASP A 14 -13.41 -8.97 -8.71
N ASP A 15 -13.62 -9.88 -7.73
CA ASP A 15 -12.81 -9.88 -6.52
C ASP A 15 -11.36 -10.26 -6.90
N THR A 16 -10.51 -9.23 -6.98
CA THR A 16 -9.10 -9.38 -7.35
C THR A 16 -8.22 -9.76 -6.17
N THR A 17 -8.73 -9.70 -4.93
CA THR A 17 -7.97 -9.99 -3.71
C THR A 17 -7.27 -11.36 -3.73
N PRO A 18 -7.95 -12.49 -4.06
CA PRO A 18 -7.30 -13.80 -4.12
C PRO A 18 -6.23 -13.91 -5.21
N ARG A 19 -6.22 -13.00 -6.18
CA ARG A 19 -5.27 -12.98 -7.30
C ARG A 19 -4.08 -12.07 -7.04
N VAL A 20 -4.31 -10.88 -6.48
CA VAL A 20 -3.26 -9.89 -6.21
C VAL A 20 -2.50 -10.20 -4.92
N LEU A 21 -3.20 -10.67 -3.89
CA LEU A 21 -2.62 -10.99 -2.58
C LEU A 21 -2.98 -12.42 -2.16
N PRO A 22 -2.62 -13.46 -2.96
CA PRO A 22 -3.06 -14.83 -2.73
C PRO A 22 -2.62 -15.38 -1.37
N PHE A 23 -1.41 -15.01 -0.92
CA PHE A 23 -0.88 -15.41 0.38
C PHE A 23 -1.74 -14.86 1.53
N HIS A 24 -1.96 -13.54 1.57
CA HIS A 24 -2.75 -12.89 2.61
C HIS A 24 -4.19 -13.39 2.60
N PHE A 25 -4.81 -13.49 1.42
CA PHE A 25 -6.18 -13.98 1.28
C PHE A 25 -6.35 -15.40 1.84
N HIS A 26 -5.44 -16.33 1.51
CA HIS A 26 -5.46 -17.67 2.06
C HIS A 26 -5.24 -17.68 3.58
N PHE A 27 -4.27 -16.89 4.05
CA PHE A 27 -3.90 -16.87 5.46
C PHE A 27 -5.02 -16.31 6.34
N ILE A 28 -5.62 -15.20 5.94
CA ILE A 28 -6.78 -14.57 6.61
C ILE A 28 -7.97 -15.52 6.62
N LYS A 29 -8.24 -16.20 5.49
CA LYS A 29 -9.34 -17.18 5.41
C LYS A 29 -9.12 -18.38 6.36
N LYS A 30 -7.87 -18.80 6.56
CA LYS A 30 -7.53 -19.97 7.37
C LYS A 30 -7.40 -19.67 8.85
N TYR A 31 -6.78 -18.55 9.22
CA TYR A 31 -6.41 -18.23 10.60
C TYR A 31 -7.15 -17.01 11.18
N GLY A 32 -7.99 -16.35 10.37
CA GLY A 32 -8.78 -15.20 10.79
C GLY A 32 -8.18 -13.85 10.42
N LYS A 33 -9.01 -12.82 10.64
CA LYS A 33 -8.73 -11.42 10.31
C LYS A 33 -7.50 -10.87 11.05
N ASN A 34 -7.32 -11.30 12.30
CA ASN A 34 -6.10 -11.08 13.07
C ASN A 34 -5.34 -12.37 13.22
N SER A 35 -4.13 -12.39 12.66
CA SER A 35 -3.35 -13.62 12.62
C SER A 35 -1.85 -13.33 12.56
N PHE A 36 -1.07 -14.26 13.09
CA PHE A 36 0.39 -14.22 13.03
C PHE A 36 0.86 -15.00 11.82
N ALA A 37 1.66 -14.37 10.96
CA ALA A 37 2.26 -14.98 9.77
C ALA A 37 3.79 -14.85 9.83
N TRP A 38 4.48 -15.63 8.99
CA TRP A 38 5.91 -15.52 8.80
C TRP A 38 6.21 -15.05 7.37
N PHE A 39 7.07 -14.04 7.23
CA PHE A 39 7.64 -13.60 5.96
C PHE A 39 9.13 -13.91 5.92
N GLY A 40 9.44 -15.10 5.39
CA GLY A 40 10.75 -15.69 5.58
C GLY A 40 11.03 -15.85 7.08
N PRO A 41 12.20 -15.40 7.59
CA PRO A 41 12.54 -15.49 9.01
C PRO A 41 11.87 -14.40 9.87
N ASN A 42 11.12 -13.47 9.28
CA ASN A 42 10.55 -12.34 10.02
C ASN A 42 9.08 -12.63 10.40
N PRO A 43 8.72 -12.58 11.68
CA PRO A 43 7.33 -12.70 12.09
C PRO A 43 6.56 -11.41 11.73
N MET A 44 5.30 -11.57 11.37
CA MET A 44 4.38 -10.49 11.01
C MET A 44 3.02 -10.71 11.67
N VAL A 45 2.33 -9.61 11.96
CA VAL A 45 0.95 -9.62 12.45
C VAL A 45 0.05 -8.99 11.40
N ASN A 46 -0.97 -9.72 10.98
CA ASN A 46 -2.06 -9.18 10.18
C ASN A 46 -3.07 -8.53 11.13
N ILE A 47 -3.41 -7.28 10.86
CA ILE A 47 -4.39 -6.50 11.62
C ILE A 47 -5.45 -6.02 10.63
N MET A 48 -6.72 -6.33 10.91
CA MET A 48 -7.83 -5.92 10.04
C MET A 48 -8.90 -5.07 10.76
N GLU A 49 -8.78 -4.83 12.06
CA GLU A 49 -9.68 -3.91 12.77
C GLU A 49 -9.29 -2.46 12.47
N PRO A 50 -10.25 -1.63 12.01
CA PRO A 50 -9.99 -0.24 11.65
C PRO A 50 -9.37 0.59 12.79
N GLU A 51 -9.77 0.32 14.03
CA GLU A 51 -9.28 1.03 15.22
C GLU A 51 -7.78 0.76 15.45
N LEU A 52 -7.36 -0.51 15.35
CA LEU A 52 -5.97 -0.90 15.50
C LEU A 52 -5.11 -0.42 14.33
N ILE A 53 -5.64 -0.48 13.10
CA ILE A 53 -4.97 0.05 11.91
C ILE A 53 -4.71 1.55 12.09
N ARG A 54 -5.73 2.31 12.52
CA ARG A 54 -5.61 3.74 12.79
C ARG A 54 -4.54 4.03 13.82
N ASP A 55 -4.54 3.30 14.93
CA ASP A 55 -3.57 3.45 16.01
C ASP A 55 -2.13 3.23 15.53
N VAL A 56 -1.89 2.16 14.76
CA VAL A 56 -0.58 1.85 14.19
C VAL A 56 -0.13 2.95 13.23
N LEU A 57 -1.02 3.42 12.34
CA LEU A 57 -0.70 4.45 11.34
C LEU A 57 -0.45 5.83 11.97
N LEU A 58 -1.10 6.15 13.09
CA LEU A 58 -0.88 7.42 13.80
C LEU A 58 0.41 7.42 14.62
N LYS A 59 0.80 6.27 15.18
CA LYS A 59 1.99 6.10 16.04
C LYS A 59 3.26 5.81 15.21
N SER A 60 3.52 6.63 14.19
CA SER A 60 4.67 6.47 13.26
C SER A 60 6.06 6.58 13.91
N ASN A 61 6.14 7.11 15.14
CA ASN A 61 7.36 7.12 15.96
C ASN A 61 7.65 5.75 16.59
N VAL A 62 6.63 4.91 16.79
CA VAL A 62 6.74 3.55 17.32
C VAL A 62 6.75 2.53 16.18
N PHE A 63 5.85 2.69 15.21
CA PHE A 63 5.72 1.80 14.06
C PHE A 63 6.31 2.47 12.82
N GLN A 64 7.51 2.06 12.44
CA GLN A 64 8.15 2.48 11.20
C GLN A 64 7.82 1.52 10.05
N LYS A 65 7.93 1.96 8.80
CA LYS A 65 7.77 1.06 7.65
C LYS A 65 8.83 -0.04 7.73
N PRO A 66 8.48 -1.29 7.36
CA PRO A 66 9.47 -2.35 7.30
C PRO A 66 10.58 -1.98 6.32
N PRO A 67 11.84 -2.32 6.62
CA PRO A 67 12.95 -2.05 5.71
C PRO A 67 12.67 -2.75 4.38
N PRO A 68 12.90 -2.09 3.24
CA PRO A 68 12.68 -2.70 1.95
C PRO A 68 13.62 -3.91 1.80
N HIS A 69 13.16 -4.93 1.07
CA HIS A 69 14.01 -6.03 0.65
C HIS A 69 15.29 -5.48 0.01
N PRO A 70 16.49 -6.05 0.25
CA PRO A 70 17.75 -5.49 -0.26
C PRO A 70 17.73 -5.18 -1.77
N LEU A 71 17.12 -6.05 -2.57
CA LEU A 71 16.92 -5.83 -4.01
C LEU A 71 15.92 -4.70 -4.30
N GLY A 72 14.87 -4.56 -3.48
CA GLY A 72 13.88 -3.50 -3.60
C GLY A 72 14.41 -2.13 -3.20
N LYS A 73 15.42 -2.05 -2.33
CA LYS A 73 16.06 -0.79 -1.92
C LYS A 73 16.72 -0.06 -3.09
N LEU A 74 17.18 -0.78 -4.11
CA LEU A 74 17.77 -0.21 -5.31
C LEU A 74 16.71 0.27 -6.31
N LEU A 75 15.53 -0.36 -6.30
CA LEU A 75 14.44 -0.09 -7.25
C LEU A 75 13.46 0.95 -6.74
N VAL A 76 13.31 1.07 -5.42
CA VAL A 76 12.32 1.92 -4.77
C VAL A 76 13.04 3.00 -3.96
N SER A 77 12.83 4.26 -4.36
CA SER A 77 13.36 5.44 -3.67
C SER A 77 12.29 6.53 -3.54
N GLY A 78 12.61 7.62 -2.84
CA GLY A 78 11.70 8.76 -2.70
C GLY A 78 10.90 8.74 -1.40
N LEU A 79 9.74 9.40 -1.39
CA LEU A 79 9.00 9.67 -0.14
C LEU A 79 8.55 8.39 0.58
N VAL A 80 8.29 7.31 -0.17
CA VAL A 80 7.80 6.03 0.38
C VAL A 80 8.82 5.31 1.25
N THR A 81 10.12 5.60 1.09
CA THR A 81 11.20 4.96 1.87
C THR A 81 11.71 5.83 3.02
N LEU A 82 11.19 7.05 3.18
CA LEU A 82 11.63 7.97 4.22
C LEU A 82 10.74 7.87 5.45
N GLU A 83 11.35 8.16 6.61
CA GLU A 83 10.69 8.27 7.90
C GLU A 83 11.00 9.60 8.60
N GLY A 84 10.20 9.91 9.62
CA GLY A 84 10.42 11.02 10.54
C GLY A 84 10.62 12.37 9.85
N GLU A 85 11.60 13.14 10.33
CA GLU A 85 11.88 14.49 9.82
C GLU A 85 12.24 14.52 8.33
N ARG A 86 12.95 13.50 7.84
CA ARG A 86 13.32 13.41 6.42
C ARG A 86 12.07 13.27 5.55
N TRP A 87 11.12 12.45 5.98
CA TRP A 87 9.82 12.34 5.32
C TRP A 87 9.05 13.65 5.41
N ALA A 88 8.96 14.26 6.60
CA ALA A 88 8.21 15.49 6.83
C ALA A 88 8.74 16.64 5.96
N LYS A 89 10.06 16.82 5.90
CA LYS A 89 10.72 17.83 5.07
C LYS A 89 10.43 17.63 3.59
N ARG A 90 10.59 16.41 3.06
CA ARG A 90 10.31 16.14 1.64
C ARG A 90 8.83 16.28 1.30
N ARG A 91 7.93 15.83 2.18
CA ARG A 91 6.48 16.00 1.98
C ARG A 91 6.08 17.48 1.95
N LYS A 92 6.64 18.31 2.83
CA LYS A 92 6.39 19.75 2.83
C LYS A 92 6.76 20.43 1.51
N ILE A 93 7.86 20.00 0.88
CA ILE A 93 8.31 20.52 -0.41
C ILE A 93 7.38 20.10 -1.55
N ILE A 94 6.86 18.86 -1.51
CA ILE A 94 6.06 18.27 -2.58
C ILE A 94 4.57 18.70 -2.50
N ASN A 95 4.04 18.89 -1.30
CA ASN A 95 2.61 19.19 -1.08
C ASN A 95 2.04 20.35 -1.93
N PRO A 96 2.76 21.46 -2.20
CA PRO A 96 2.24 22.54 -3.05
C PRO A 96 1.80 22.10 -4.46
N ALA A 97 2.43 21.06 -5.02
CA ALA A 97 2.05 20.50 -6.31
C ALA A 97 0.68 19.79 -6.29
N PHE A 98 0.22 19.39 -5.11
CA PHE A 98 -1.04 18.67 -4.89
C PHE A 98 -2.14 19.58 -4.30
N HIS A 99 -1.96 20.91 -4.32
CA HIS A 99 -3.03 21.85 -3.97
C HIS A 99 -4.15 21.83 -5.01
N LEU A 100 -5.40 22.03 -4.58
CA LEU A 100 -6.60 21.93 -5.43
C LEU A 100 -6.49 22.73 -6.74
N GLU A 101 -5.94 23.94 -6.69
CA GLU A 101 -5.74 24.79 -7.87
C GLU A 101 -4.81 24.15 -8.92
N LYS A 102 -3.76 23.46 -8.47
CA LYS A 102 -2.83 22.73 -9.34
C LYS A 102 -3.44 21.42 -9.86
N LEU A 103 -4.28 20.77 -9.05
CA LEU A 103 -4.97 19.54 -9.45
C LEU A 103 -6.02 19.77 -10.55
N LYS A 104 -6.71 20.93 -10.56
CA LYS A 104 -7.70 21.26 -11.60
C LYS A 104 -7.13 21.21 -13.03
N VAL A 105 -5.84 21.46 -13.20
CA VAL A 105 -5.15 21.39 -14.51
C VAL A 105 -5.16 19.96 -15.07
N PHE A 106 -5.19 18.95 -14.20
CA PHE A 106 -5.24 17.55 -14.61
C PHE A 106 -6.67 17.04 -14.90
N THR A 107 -7.70 17.71 -14.38
CA THR A 107 -9.10 17.30 -14.55
C THR A 107 -9.84 18.04 -15.66
N HIS A 108 -9.30 19.16 -16.17
CA HIS A 108 -9.98 20.02 -17.15
C HIS A 108 -9.70 19.72 -18.63
N LYS A 109 -8.99 18.64 -18.97
CA LYS A 109 -8.67 18.31 -20.37
C LYS A 109 -9.74 17.52 -21.13
N ASP A 110 -10.82 17.09 -20.47
CA ASP A 110 -11.81 16.19 -21.09
C ASP A 110 -13.15 16.88 -21.40
N GLY A 111 -13.12 18.19 -21.72
CA GLY A 111 -14.34 18.99 -21.85
C GLY A 111 -14.29 20.11 -22.87
N THR A 112 -13.70 19.89 -24.05
CA THR A 112 -13.96 20.72 -25.24
C THR A 112 -13.72 19.93 -26.52
N GLY A 113 -14.80 19.54 -27.17
CA GLY A 113 -14.87 19.03 -28.54
C GLY A 113 -16.33 18.83 -28.88
N GLY A 114 -16.85 19.65 -29.80
CA GLY A 114 -18.27 19.69 -30.19
C GLY A 114 -18.74 18.49 -30.99
#